data_AF-A0A379VRY0-F1
#
_entry.id   AF-A0A379VRY0-F1
#
_cell.length_a   1.000
_cell.length_b   1.000
_cell.length_c   1.000
_cell.angle_alpha   90.00
_cell.angle_beta   90.00
_cell.angle_gamma   90.00
#
_symmetry.space_group_name_H-M   'P 1'
#
loop_
_entity.id
_entity.type
_entity.pdbx_description
1 polymer ?
#
loop_
_entity_poly.entity_id
_entity_poly.type
_entity_poly.pdbx_seq_one_letter_code
_entity_poly.pdbx_strand_id
1 'polypeptide(L)' 'MKALGADEIVILESHTDLQRVENYAETLASLLGDKNGLLLMAATKRCKALGAG' A
#
# COMPACT_ATOMS: atom_id res chain seq x y z
N MET A 1 14.54 18.01 3.87
CA MET A 1 13.86 16.75 3.48
C MET A 1 14.03 16.62 1.98
N LYS A 2 14.69 15.57 1.46
CA LYS A 2 14.94 15.44 0.02
C LYS A 2 13.66 14.88 -0.63
N ALA A 3 13.05 15.63 -1.54
CA ALA A 3 11.90 15.16 -2.31
C ALA A 3 12.35 13.97 -3.18
N LEU A 4 11.72 12.81 -3.00
CA LEU A 4 12.06 11.59 -3.73
C LEU A 4 11.33 11.47 -5.08
N GLY A 5 10.71 12.55 -5.55
CA GLY A 5 10.05 12.62 -6.86
C GLY A 5 8.61 12.11 -6.90
N ALA A 6 7.95 11.92 -5.76
CA ALA A 6 6.51 11.65 -5.73
C ALA A 6 5.71 12.96 -5.82
N ASP A 7 4.71 13.02 -6.71
CA ASP A 7 3.80 14.16 -6.84
C ASP A 7 2.79 14.22 -5.69
N GLU A 8 2.39 13.06 -5.16
CA GLU A 8 1.44 12.94 -4.05
C GLU A 8 1.88 11.88 -3.02
N ILE A 9 1.52 12.10 -1.75
CA ILE A 9 1.78 11.17 -0.65
C ILE A 9 0.46 10.92 0.09
N VAL A 10 0.02 9.67 0.12
CA VAL A 10 -1.12 9.23 0.92
C VAL A 10 -0.63 8.71 2.26
N ILE A 11 -1.11 9.29 3.35
CA ILE A 11 -0.80 8.84 4.71
C ILE A 11 -2.00 8.05 5.24
N LEU A 12 -1.77 6.81 5.63
CA LEU A 12 -2.77 5.99 6.31
C LEU A 12 -2.75 6.33 7.81
N GLU A 13 -3.74 7.09 8.28
CA GLU A 13 -3.88 7.39 9.70
C GLU A 13 -4.48 6.19 10.45
N SER A 14 -3.64 5.40 11.12
CA SER A 14 -3.88 4.87 12.48
C SER A 14 -2.84 3.83 12.90
N HIS A 15 -2.30 4.02 14.10
CA HIS A 15 -1.60 3.02 14.90
C HIS A 15 -2.63 2.20 15.69
N THR A 16 -3.36 1.30 15.03
CA THR A 16 -4.13 0.28 15.76
C THR A 16 -3.48 -1.08 15.56
N ASP A 17 -3.71 -2.00 16.50
CA ASP A 17 -3.15 -3.37 16.58
C ASP A 17 -3.52 -4.29 15.38
N LEU A 18 -4.11 -3.71 14.35
CA LEU A 18 -4.69 -4.33 13.16
C LEU A 18 -3.82 -4.16 11.90
N GLN A 19 -2.53 -3.85 12.01
CA GLN A 19 -1.60 -3.86 10.87
C GLN A 19 -1.23 -5.29 10.43
N ARG A 20 -2.24 -6.10 10.12
CA ARG A 20 -2.07 -7.41 9.50
C ARG A 20 -1.95 -7.25 7.98
N VAL A 21 -1.25 -8.18 7.33
CA VAL A 21 -1.02 -8.14 5.88
C VAL A 21 -2.34 -8.07 5.12
N GLU A 22 -3.35 -8.77 5.63
CA GLU A 22 -4.71 -8.87 5.10
C GLU A 22 -5.42 -7.50 5.07
N ASN A 23 -5.24 -6.67 6.10
CA ASN A 23 -5.88 -5.35 6.16
C ASN A 23 -5.26 -4.35 5.17
N TYR A 24 -3.95 -4.47 4.91
CA TYR A 24 -3.29 -3.61 3.93
C TYR A 24 -3.72 -3.93 2.49
N ALA A 25 -4.05 -5.18 2.18
CA ALA A 25 -4.50 -5.56 0.84
C ALA A 25 -5.85 -4.87 0.53
N GLU A 26 -6.82 -4.97 1.44
CA GLU A 26 -8.12 -4.32 1.30
C GLU A 26 -8.00 -2.79 1.30
N THR A 27 -7.15 -2.23 2.16
CA THR A 27 -6.92 -0.78 2.20
C THR A 27 -6.34 -0.28 0.87
N LEU A 28 -5.36 -0.97 0.30
CA LEU A 28 -4.77 -0.61 -0.99
C LEU A 28 -5.79 -0.78 -2.12
N ALA A 29 -6.56 -1.86 -2.14
CA ALA A 29 -7.61 -2.08 -3.13
C ALA A 29 -8.66 -0.97 -3.10
N SER A 30 -9.07 -0.51 -1.91
CA SER A 30 -10.01 0.61 -1.75
C SER A 30 -9.42 1.95 -2.22
N LEU A 31 -8.14 2.22 -1.94
CA LEU A 31 -7.45 3.43 -2.41
C LEU A 31 -7.23 3.46 -3.92
N LEU A 32 -6.96 2.31 -4.51
CA LEU A 32 -6.80 2.15 -5.95
C LEU A 32 -8.14 2.23 -6.65
N GLY A 33 -9.20 1.63 -6.09
CA GLY A 33 -10.52 1.56 -6.70
C GLY A 33 -10.45 1.02 -8.13
N ASP A 34 -11.19 1.66 -9.05
CA ASP A 34 -11.20 1.31 -10.48
C ASP A 34 -10.09 2.02 -11.30
N LYS A 35 -9.03 2.52 -10.64
CA LYS A 35 -7.93 3.18 -11.36
C LYS A 35 -7.17 2.16 -12.20
N ASN A 36 -7.13 2.38 -13.51
CA ASN A 36 -6.21 1.66 -14.41
C ASN A 36 -4.78 2.19 -14.23
N GLY A 37 -4.01 1.54 -13.37
CA GLY A 37 -2.63 1.93 -13.05
C GLY A 37 -1.76 0.74 -12.66
N LEU A 38 -0.45 1.00 -12.51
CA LEU A 38 0.52 0.00 -12.08
C LEU A 38 0.90 0.22 -10.62
N LEU A 39 0.67 -0.80 -9.78
CA LEU A 39 1.16 -0.82 -8.40
C LEU A 39 2.57 -1.44 -8.37
N LEU A 40 3.57 -0.64 -8.00
CA LEU A 40 4.94 -1.12 -7.80
C LEU A 40 5.19 -1.38 -6.31
N MET A 41 5.64 -2.60 -5.99
CA MET A 41 6.00 -2.99 -4.63
C MET A 41 7.40 -3.58 -4.58
N ALA A 42 8.11 -3.35 -3.48
CA ALA A 42 9.41 -3.96 -3.25
C ALA A 42 9.26 -5.48 -3.10
N ALA A 43 10.21 -6.27 -3.62
CA ALA A 43 10.17 -7.75 -3.62
C ALA A 43 10.46 -8.40 -2.23
N THR A 44 9.93 -7.83 -1.16
CA THR A 44 10.10 -8.30 0.22
C THR A 44 9.13 -9.44 0.56
N LYS A 45 9.43 -10.24 1.59
CA LYS A 45 8.51 -11.31 2.06
C LYS A 45 7.12 -10.76 2.39
N ARG A 46 7.03 -9.58 3.01
CA ARG A 46 5.76 -8.93 3.38
C ARG A 46 4.94 -8.50 2.16
N CYS A 47 5.55 -7.82 1.20
CA CYS A 47 4.85 -7.39 -0.02
C CYS A 47 4.42 -8.57 -0.91
N LYS A 48 5.19 -9.67 -0.91
CA LYS A 48 4.78 -10.89 -1.62
C LYS A 48 3.55 -11.54 -0.99
N ALA A 49 3.43 -11.54 0.33
CA ALA A 49 2.23 -12.02 1.01
C ALA A 49 1.03 -11.09 0.76
N LEU A 50 1.27 -9.79 0.63
CA LEU A 50 0.25 -8.77 0.36
C LEU A 50 -0.38 -8.88 -1.04
N GLY A 51 0.42 -9.13 -2.07
CA GLY A 51 -0.04 -9.21 -3.46
C GLY A 51 -0.53 -10.58 -3.90
N ALA A 52 -0.59 -11.57 -2.99
CA ALA A 52 -1.00 -12.93 -3.29
C ALA A 52 -2.47 -13.22 -2.92
N GLY A 53 -3.24 -12.18 -2.56
CA GLY A 53 -4.68 -12.24 -2.29
C GLY A 53 -5.53 -12.23 -3.54
#